data_AF-A0ABD6VKX1-F1
#
_entry.id   AF-A0ABD6VKX1-F1
#
_cell.length_a   1.000
_cell.length_b   1.000
_cell.length_c   1.000
_cell.angle_alpha   90.00
_cell.angle_beta   90.00
_cell.angle_gamma   90.00
#
_symmetry.space_group_name_H-M   'P 1'
#
loop_
_entity.id
_entity.type
_entity.pdbx_description
1 polymer ?
#
loop_
_entity_poly.entity_id
_entity_poly.type
_entity_poly.pdbx_seq_one_letter_code
_entity_poly.pdbx_strand_id
1 'polypeptide(L)' 'MARITTPLSNTEIKAAKPAEKEYTLQDGDGLYLLVKSSGSKIWRFNYSGWLDEPTFTPREPTPR' A
#
# COMPACT_ATOMS: atom_id res chain seq x y z
N MET A 1 -12.08 -11.85 4.05
CA MET A 1 -11.72 -11.37 5.40
C MET A 1 -10.85 -10.14 5.26
N ALA A 2 -11.15 -9.05 5.97
CA ALA A 2 -10.30 -7.87 5.96
C ALA A 2 -8.96 -8.23 6.64
N ARG A 3 -7.83 -7.91 5.99
CA ARG A 3 -6.52 -8.03 6.63
C ARG A 3 -6.40 -6.88 7.63
N ILE A 4 -6.53 -7.18 8.91
CA ILE A 4 -6.21 -6.23 9.98
C ILE A 4 -4.67 -6.18 10.03
N THR A 5 -4.09 -5.06 9.61
CA THR A 5 -2.65 -4.80 9.76
C THR A 5 -2.42 -4.15 11.11
N THR A 6 -1.51 -4.71 11.91
CA THR A 6 -1.02 -4.06 13.13
C THR A 6 -0.05 -2.95 12.75
N PRO A 7 -0.24 -1.71 13.23
CA PRO A 7 0.73 -0.62 13.01
C PRO A 7 2.11 -0.98 13.53
N LEU A 8 3.16 -0.54 12.82
CA LEU A 8 4.53 -0.80 13.23
C LEU A 8 4.90 0.09 14.42
N SER A 9 5.51 -0.53 15.41
CA SER A 9 6.15 0.16 16.51
C SER A 9 7.59 0.56 16.15
N ASN A 10 8.09 1.60 16.83
CA ASN A 10 9.49 2.03 16.70
C ASN A 10 10.48 0.88 17.01
N THR A 11 10.11 -0.02 17.91
CA THR A 11 10.91 -1.20 18.27
C THR A 11 11.03 -2.17 17.10
N GLU A 12 9.93 -2.46 16.42
CA GLU A 12 9.92 -3.34 15.23
C GLU A 12 10.71 -2.73 14.08
N ILE A 13 10.56 -1.42 13.85
CA ILE A 13 11.32 -0.69 12.84
C ILE A 13 12.82 -0.78 13.11
N LYS A 14 13.25 -0.64 14.37
CA LYS A 14 14.66 -0.77 14.76
C LYS A 14 15.16 -2.21 14.68
N ALA A 15 14.32 -3.18 15.05
CA ALA A 15 14.67 -4.60 15.04
C ALA A 15 14.77 -5.19 13.61
N ALA A 16 14.09 -4.59 12.64
CA ALA A 16 14.12 -5.05 11.26
C ALA A 16 15.54 -5.01 10.68
N LYS A 17 16.10 -6.17 10.34
CA LYS A 17 17.45 -6.28 9.76
C LYS A 17 17.39 -6.51 8.26
N PRO A 18 18.40 -6.08 7.50
CA PRO A 18 18.53 -6.48 6.10
C PRO A 18 18.54 -8.01 5.99
N ALA A 19 17.82 -8.53 5.00
CA ALA A 19 17.85 -9.94 4.65
C ALA A 19 18.44 -10.10 3.23
N GLU A 20 18.74 -11.33 2.82
CA GLU A 20 19.22 -11.60 1.45
C GLU A 20 18.27 -11.05 0.38
N LYS A 21 16.97 -11.11 0.65
CA LYS A 21 15.92 -10.56 -0.21
C LYS A 21 15.23 -9.37 0.45
N GLU A 22 14.89 -8.37 -0.35
CA GLU A 22 14.10 -7.23 0.11
C GLU A 22 12.72 -7.70 0.59
N TYR A 23 12.25 -7.14 1.71
CA TYR A 23 10.95 -7.44 2.28
C TYR A 23 10.25 -6.19 2.76
N THR A 24 8.93 -6.30 2.97
CA THR A 24 8.09 -5.19 3.40
C THR A 24 7.46 -5.46 4.76
N LEU A 25 7.35 -4.42 5.58
CA LEU A 25 6.61 -4.42 6.83
C LEU A 25 5.42 -3.47 6.66
N GLN A 26 4.21 -4.01 6.77
CA GLN A 26 2.99 -3.23 6.59
C GLN A 26 2.70 -2.42 7.86
N ASP A 27 2.40 -1.13 7.70
CA ASP A 27 2.02 -0.23 8.80
C ASP A 27 0.52 0.03 8.83
N GLY A 28 -0.15 -0.14 7.69
CA GLY A 28 -1.60 0.08 7.55
C GLY A 28 -1.90 1.15 6.52
N ASP A 29 -3.15 1.21 6.06
CA ASP A 29 -3.66 2.26 5.15
C ASP A 29 -2.83 2.51 3.87
N GLY A 30 -2.08 1.50 3.42
CA GLY A 30 -1.19 1.61 2.26
C GLY A 30 0.24 2.07 2.58
N LEU A 31 0.55 2.40 3.84
CA LEU A 31 1.90 2.68 4.31
C LEU A 31 2.64 1.38 4.66
N TYR A 32 3.88 1.27 4.21
CA TYR A 32 4.77 0.16 4.55
C TYR A 32 6.24 0.57 4.50
N LEU A 33 7.05 -0.13 5.29
CA LEU A 33 8.50 0.00 5.31
C LEU A 33 9.14 -1.06 4.41
N LEU A 34 9.87 -0.63 3.38
CA LEU A 34 10.72 -1.49 2.57
C LEU A 34 12.10 -1.59 3.20
N VAL A 35 12.53 -2.80 3.53
CA VAL A 35 13.87 -3.10 4.02
C VAL A 35 14.68 -3.70 2.88
N LYS A 36 15.69 -2.96 2.40
CA LYS A 36 16.58 -3.41 1.33
C LYS A 36 17.67 -4.31 1.90
N SER A 37 18.16 -5.24 1.07
CA SER A 37 19.33 -6.05 1.39
C SER A 37 20.60 -5.21 1.63
N SER A 38 20.63 -3.99 1.09
CA SER A 38 21.74 -3.03 1.25
C SER A 38 21.84 -2.37 2.63
N GLY A 39 20.88 -2.58 3.54
CA GLY A 39 20.85 -1.84 4.83
C GLY A 39 19.82 -0.73 4.90
N SER A 40 19.37 -0.23 3.75
CA SER A 40 18.47 0.92 3.69
C SER A 40 17.04 0.56 4.08
N LYS A 41 16.39 1.46 4.82
CA LYS A 41 14.96 1.37 5.19
C LYS A 41 14.24 2.53 4.54
N ILE A 42 13.17 2.25 3.79
CA ILE A 42 12.48 3.25 2.98
C ILE A 42 10.98 3.15 3.26
N TRP A 43 10.36 4.26 3.65
CA TRP A 43 8.91 4.36 3.72
C TRP A 43 8.31 4.49 2.33
N ARG A 44 7.31 3.67 2.01
CA ARG A 44 6.53 3.75 0.77
C ARG A 44 5.06 3.76 1.11
N PHE A 45 4.32 4.58 0.38
CA PHE A 45 2.88 4.71 0.52
C PHE A 45 2.22 4.36 -0.81
N ASN A 46 1.43 3.30 -0.81
CA ASN A 46 0.62 2.91 -1.95
C ASN A 46 -0.65 3.75 -1.96
N TYR A 47 -0.61 4.82 -2.74
CA TYR A 47 -1.77 5.66 -2.99
C TYR A 47 -2.42 5.23 -4.31
N SER A 48 -3.62 4.65 -4.23
CA SER A 48 -4.49 4.52 -5.39
C SER A 48 -5.36 5.76 -5.47
N GLY A 49 -5.03 6.66 -6.40
CA GLY A 49 -5.86 7.81 -6.70
C GLY A 49 -7.13 7.38 -7.43
N TRP A 50 -8.25 8.00 -7.05
CA TRP A 50 -9.52 7.95 -7.75
C TRP A 50 -9.41 8.63 -9.12
N LEU A 51 -8.89 7.93 -10.11
CA LEU A 51 -9.30 8.13 -11.49
C LEU A 51 -10.06 6.87 -11.93
N ASP A 52 -11.06 6.49 -11.14
CA ASP A 52 -12.17 5.74 -11.72
C ASP A 52 -12.91 6.74 -12.58
N GLU A 53 -12.78 6.61 -13.90
CA GLU A 53 -13.59 7.36 -14.84
C GLU A 53 -15.05 7.22 -14.39
N PRO A 54 -15.82 8.31 -14.18
CA PRO A 54 -17.26 8.15 -14.14
C PRO A 54 -17.61 7.65 -15.54
N THR A 55 -17.89 6.35 -15.65
CA THR A 55 -18.44 5.74 -16.85
C THR A 55 -19.80 6.39 -17.07
N PHE A 56 -19.78 7.57 -17.68
CA PHE A 56 -20.95 8.26 -18.15
C PHE A 56 -21.39 7.52 -19.40
N THR A 57 -21.92 6.31 -19.24
CA THR A 57 -22.63 5.64 -20.32
C THR A 57 -23.93 6.43 -20.51
N PRO A 58 -24.08 7.21 -21.60
CA PRO A 58 -25.33 7.90 -21.84
C PRO A 58 -26.38 6.81 -22.06
N ARG A 59 -27.42 6.75 -21.21
CA ARG A 59 -28.56 5.87 -21.49
C ARG A 59 -29.18 6.36 -22.79
N GLU A 60 -29.21 5.46 -23.77
CA GLU A 60 -29.82 5.68 -25.08
C GLU A 60 -31.28 6.13 -24.88
N PRO A 61 -31.73 7.22 -25.54
CA PRO A 61 -33.11 7.67 -25.39
C PRO A 61 -34.02 6.67 -26.10
N THR A 62 -34.86 5.95 -25.33
CA THR A 62 -35.92 5.11 -25.89
C THR A 62 -36.87 5.97 -26.72
N PRO A 63 -37.09 5.65 -28.02
CA PRO A 63 -38.04 6.37 -28.84
C PRO A 63 -39.48 6.13 -28.33
N ARG A 64 -40.28 7.20 -28.30
CA ARG A 64 -41.73 7.15 -28.03
C ARG A 64 -42.50 6.69 -29.25
#